data_AF-A0A8G1QXA4-F1
#
_entry.id   AF-A0A8G1QXA4-F1
#
_cell.length_a   1.000
_cell.length_b   1.000
_cell.length_c   1.000
_cell.angle_alpha   90.00
_cell.angle_beta   90.00
_cell.angle_gamma   90.00
#
_symmetry.space_group_name_H-M   'P 1'
#
loop_
_entity.id
_entity.type
_entity.pdbx_description
1 polymer ?
#
loop_
_entity_poly.entity_id
_entity_poly.type
_entity_poly.pdbx_seq_one_letter_code
_entity_poly.pdbx_strand_id
1 'polypeptide(L)'
;MAHTPTPPVQGRLISHFAERPAEDQGSGWSALWDSNESDLWDRGSPSIALVDAVEQQNDVFSPFTPDRRRKRALVPGCGRGYDPVMLALHGFDVYGLDISATGVSEARKYAASEMQSPQGYNFSSGTATTADIGNVKSIAGDFFSSAWESEALRDGEKFDLVYDYTFLCAIHPSLRQKWAERMSHLLHPGGLLVCLEFPMYKETSLPGPPWGLKGVHWDLLARGGDGIRNIAEEEEDNAKAAKLKGQFRRAQYFKPTRSYPSGKGTDMLSIYVKMLHIANEYASLITYPVDNLTAGLDPAAVFEGDLTDWICPTANSTILCNQQNIPVYRHQNAGD
;
A
#
# COMPACT_ATOMS: atom_id res chain seq x y z
N MET A 1 15.42 -21.49 -44.72
CA MET A 1 14.62 -20.27 -44.41
C MET A 1 14.40 -20.27 -42.91
N ALA A 2 14.84 -19.23 -42.22
CA ALA A 2 14.65 -19.11 -40.77
C ALA A 2 13.15 -19.01 -40.47
N HIS A 3 12.66 -19.85 -39.58
CA HIS A 3 11.33 -19.70 -39.00
C HIS A 3 11.34 -18.42 -38.17
N THR A 4 10.81 -17.33 -38.71
CA THR A 4 10.46 -16.15 -37.92
C THR A 4 9.31 -16.59 -37.00
N PRO A 5 9.48 -16.58 -35.67
CA PRO A 5 8.37 -16.86 -34.78
C PRO A 5 7.31 -15.77 -35.02
N THR A 6 6.08 -16.19 -35.31
CA THR A 6 4.94 -15.28 -35.27
C THR A 6 4.93 -14.60 -33.90
N PRO A 7 4.88 -13.26 -33.79
CA PRO A 7 4.77 -12.61 -32.50
C PRO A 7 3.59 -13.22 -31.74
N PRO A 8 3.71 -13.53 -30.45
CA PRO A 8 2.55 -13.94 -29.67
C PRO A 8 1.48 -12.86 -29.88
N VAL A 9 0.27 -13.26 -30.26
CA VAL A 9 -0.87 -12.35 -30.39
C VAL A 9 -0.98 -11.62 -29.05
N GLN A 10 -0.53 -10.35 -29.02
CA GLN A 10 -0.63 -9.54 -27.82
C GLN A 10 -2.12 -9.43 -27.50
N GLY A 11 -2.48 -9.74 -26.24
CA GLY A 11 -3.85 -9.59 -25.78
C GLY A 11 -4.31 -8.15 -26.00
N ARG A 12 -5.59 -7.94 -26.31
CA ARG A 12 -6.19 -6.63 -26.62
C ARG A 12 -5.75 -5.52 -25.67
N LEU A 13 -5.67 -5.84 -24.38
CA LEU A 13 -5.21 -4.92 -23.34
C LEU A 13 -3.75 -4.48 -23.53
N ILE A 14 -2.83 -5.40 -23.82
CA ILE A 14 -1.43 -5.08 -24.09
C ILE A 14 -1.32 -4.19 -25.32
N SER A 15 -2.03 -4.53 -26.40
CA SER A 15 -2.02 -3.74 -27.63
C SER A 15 -2.55 -2.32 -27.42
N HIS A 16 -3.52 -2.12 -26.52
CA HIS A 16 -4.05 -0.79 -26.19
C HIS A 16 -3.02 0.12 -25.52
N PHE A 17 -2.05 -0.46 -24.80
CA PHE A 17 -1.03 0.28 -24.04
C PHE A 17 0.37 0.25 -24.65
N ALA A 18 0.63 -0.58 -25.67
CA ALA A 18 1.97 -0.83 -26.20
C ALA A 18 2.75 0.44 -26.60
N GLU A 19 2.08 1.40 -27.22
CA GLU A 19 2.68 2.65 -27.71
C GLU A 19 2.29 3.87 -26.86
N ARG A 20 1.68 3.67 -25.69
CA ARG A 20 1.27 4.76 -24.80
C ARG A 20 2.38 5.08 -23.80
N PRO A 21 2.85 6.34 -23.73
CA PRO A 21 3.80 6.72 -22.70
C PRO A 21 3.17 6.69 -21.31
N ALA A 22 4.01 6.73 -20.27
CA ALA A 22 3.59 6.53 -18.88
C ALA A 22 2.53 7.56 -18.43
N GLU A 23 2.70 8.81 -18.84
CA GLU A 23 1.80 9.94 -18.58
C GLU A 23 0.40 9.77 -19.19
N ASP A 24 0.28 9.01 -20.28
CA ASP A 24 -0.98 8.78 -20.99
C ASP A 24 -1.68 7.49 -20.57
N GLN A 25 -1.08 6.68 -19.68
CA GLN A 25 -1.71 5.44 -19.24
C GLN A 25 -3.02 5.70 -18.48
N GLY A 26 -3.10 6.79 -17.72
CA GLY A 26 -4.32 7.16 -17.01
C GLY A 26 -5.51 7.37 -17.95
N SER A 27 -5.32 8.17 -19.00
CA SER A 27 -6.36 8.36 -20.03
C SER A 27 -6.65 7.07 -20.81
N GLY A 28 -5.63 6.23 -21.01
CA GLY A 28 -5.77 4.89 -21.59
C GLY A 28 -6.73 3.99 -20.79
N TRP A 29 -6.62 3.96 -19.45
CA TRP A 29 -7.52 3.21 -18.58
C TRP A 29 -8.94 3.77 -18.59
N SER A 30 -9.09 5.10 -18.52
CA SER A 30 -10.40 5.75 -18.63
C SER A 30 -11.11 5.41 -19.94
N ALA A 31 -10.39 5.41 -21.07
CA ALA A 31 -10.96 5.06 -22.37
C ALA A 31 -11.52 3.62 -22.45
N LEU A 32 -10.90 2.66 -21.75
CA LEU A 32 -11.41 1.28 -21.69
C LEU A 32 -12.69 1.20 -20.87
N TRP A 33 -12.77 1.92 -19.75
CA TRP A 33 -14.01 2.06 -18.98
C TRP A 33 -15.13 2.69 -19.81
N ASP A 34 -14.84 3.79 -20.50
CA ASP A 34 -15.82 4.52 -21.32
C ASP A 34 -16.32 3.70 -22.52
N SER A 35 -15.52 2.74 -22.98
CA SER A 35 -15.87 1.82 -24.06
C SER A 35 -16.48 0.50 -23.57
N ASN A 36 -16.77 0.37 -22.26
CA ASN A 36 -17.31 -0.84 -21.64
C ASN A 36 -16.45 -2.11 -21.86
N GLU A 37 -15.12 -1.94 -21.77
CA GLU A 37 -14.11 -3.01 -21.97
C GLU A 37 -13.54 -3.54 -20.65
N SER A 38 -14.28 -3.38 -19.55
CA SER A 38 -13.82 -3.77 -18.21
C SER A 38 -13.67 -5.28 -18.04
N ASP A 39 -14.33 -6.09 -18.88
CA ASP A 39 -14.23 -7.56 -18.90
C ASP A 39 -12.81 -8.08 -19.17
N LEU A 40 -11.94 -7.23 -19.73
CA LEU A 40 -10.53 -7.52 -19.92
C LEU A 40 -9.76 -7.76 -18.59
N TRP A 41 -10.22 -7.19 -17.47
CA TRP A 41 -9.58 -7.34 -16.15
C TRP A 41 -10.55 -7.68 -15.01
N ASP A 42 -11.80 -7.23 -15.07
CA ASP A 42 -12.82 -7.40 -14.04
C ASP A 42 -13.16 -8.88 -13.80
N ARG A 43 -13.26 -9.27 -12.52
CA ARG A 43 -13.54 -10.65 -12.06
C ARG A 43 -14.87 -10.80 -11.34
N GLY A 44 -15.68 -9.74 -11.23
CA GLY A 44 -17.05 -9.80 -10.74
C GLY A 44 -17.23 -10.05 -9.24
N SER A 45 -16.15 -10.05 -8.47
CA SER A 45 -16.14 -10.38 -7.03
C SER A 45 -14.87 -9.82 -6.37
N PRO A 46 -14.80 -9.71 -5.03
CA PRO A 46 -13.57 -9.39 -4.32
C PRO A 46 -12.59 -10.56 -4.36
N SER A 47 -11.32 -10.28 -4.10
CA SER A 47 -10.30 -11.30 -4.02
C SER A 47 -10.57 -12.26 -2.86
N ILE A 48 -10.86 -13.52 -3.17
CA ILE A 48 -11.05 -14.56 -2.14
C ILE A 48 -9.79 -14.76 -1.28
N ALA A 49 -8.60 -14.46 -1.82
CA ALA A 49 -7.36 -14.50 -1.06
C ALA A 49 -7.34 -13.43 0.05
N LEU A 50 -7.86 -12.23 -0.23
CA LEU A 50 -7.97 -11.17 0.76
C LEU A 50 -9.08 -11.48 1.78
N VAL A 51 -10.24 -11.96 1.31
CA VAL A 51 -11.34 -12.38 2.21
C VAL A 51 -10.83 -13.40 3.22
N ASP A 52 -10.13 -14.45 2.74
CA ASP A 52 -9.53 -15.47 3.60
C ASP A 52 -8.51 -14.90 4.59
N ALA A 53 -7.64 -13.99 4.14
CA ALA A 53 -6.64 -13.37 5.01
C ALA A 53 -7.28 -12.52 6.12
N VAL A 54 -8.28 -11.71 5.78
CA VAL A 54 -8.99 -10.84 6.73
C VAL A 54 -9.72 -11.66 7.79
N GLU A 55 -10.46 -12.70 7.39
CA GLU A 55 -11.24 -13.51 8.34
C GLU A 55 -10.40 -14.46 9.20
N GLN A 56 -9.29 -14.98 8.66
CA GLN A 56 -8.43 -15.94 9.37
C GLN A 56 -7.41 -15.28 10.30
N GLN A 57 -7.03 -14.02 10.03
CA GLN A 57 -6.00 -13.30 10.78
C GLN A 57 -6.57 -12.04 11.46
N ASN A 58 -7.56 -12.23 12.33
CA ASN A 58 -8.28 -11.14 13.02
C ASN A 58 -7.38 -10.24 13.89
N ASP A 59 -6.23 -10.75 14.34
CA ASP A 59 -5.21 -9.99 15.06
C ASP A 59 -4.48 -9.00 14.15
N VAL A 60 -4.19 -9.40 12.91
CA VAL A 60 -3.56 -8.55 11.89
C VAL A 60 -4.58 -7.58 11.28
N PHE A 61 -5.75 -8.09 10.90
CA PHE A 61 -6.82 -7.37 10.21
C PHE A 61 -7.93 -6.88 11.13
N SER A 62 -7.60 -6.52 12.37
CA SER A 62 -8.59 -5.89 13.26
C SER A 62 -9.08 -4.57 12.66
N PRO A 63 -10.40 -4.35 12.49
CA PRO A 63 -10.95 -3.12 11.91
C PRO A 63 -10.89 -1.91 12.84
N PHE A 64 -10.41 -2.09 14.07
CA PHE A 64 -10.29 -1.03 15.07
C PHE A 64 -8.84 -0.87 15.52
N THR A 65 -8.47 0.36 15.82
CA THR A 65 -7.26 0.67 16.58
C THR A 65 -7.44 0.34 18.07
N PRO A 66 -6.36 0.30 18.88
CA PRO A 66 -6.47 0.04 20.32
C PRO A 66 -7.38 1.01 21.07
N ASP A 67 -7.44 2.28 20.64
CA ASP A 67 -8.34 3.33 21.16
C ASP A 67 -9.75 3.29 20.53
N ARG A 68 -10.10 2.19 19.85
CA ARG A 68 -11.44 1.90 19.31
C ARG A 68 -11.88 2.83 18.16
N ARG A 69 -10.97 3.57 17.54
CA ARG A 69 -11.24 4.25 16.27
C ARG A 69 -11.30 3.21 15.15
N ARG A 70 -12.26 3.33 14.23
CA ARG A 70 -12.31 2.48 13.04
C ARG A 70 -11.11 2.77 12.15
N LYS A 71 -10.45 1.72 11.67
CA LYS A 71 -9.31 1.82 10.76
C LYS A 71 -9.79 2.20 9.37
N ARG A 72 -8.98 3.04 8.71
CA ARG A 72 -9.20 3.47 7.34
C ARG A 72 -8.36 2.65 6.38
N ALA A 73 -9.01 2.13 5.35
CA ALA A 73 -8.37 1.38 4.28
C ALA A 73 -8.45 2.14 2.95
N LEU A 74 -7.38 2.05 2.15
CA LEU A 74 -7.36 2.53 0.75
C LEU A 74 -7.20 1.33 -0.19
N VAL A 75 -7.95 1.34 -1.29
CA VAL A 75 -7.73 0.44 -2.43
C VAL A 75 -7.53 1.29 -3.68
N PRO A 76 -6.28 1.47 -4.16
CA PRO A 76 -6.00 2.19 -5.39
C PRO A 76 -6.24 1.31 -6.62
N GLY A 77 -6.68 1.92 -7.72
CA GLY A 77 -7.12 1.20 -8.91
C GLY A 77 -8.33 0.31 -8.63
N CYS A 78 -9.29 0.78 -7.82
CA CYS A 78 -10.35 -0.07 -7.28
C CYS A 78 -11.32 -0.60 -8.34
N GLY A 79 -11.32 -0.07 -9.56
CA GLY A 79 -12.24 -0.43 -10.62
C GLY A 79 -13.70 -0.35 -10.16
N ARG A 80 -14.43 -1.46 -10.24
CA ARG A 80 -15.84 -1.54 -9.80
C ARG A 80 -16.04 -1.64 -8.28
N GLY A 81 -14.97 -1.57 -7.49
CA GLY A 81 -15.08 -1.40 -6.04
C GLY A 81 -15.41 -2.66 -5.24
N TYR A 82 -15.15 -3.86 -5.78
CA TYR A 82 -15.38 -5.13 -5.09
C TYR A 82 -14.61 -5.24 -3.76
N ASP A 83 -13.29 -5.08 -3.78
CA ASP A 83 -12.46 -5.16 -2.58
C ASP A 83 -12.77 -4.04 -1.56
N PRO A 84 -13.02 -2.77 -1.97
CA PRO A 84 -13.51 -1.74 -1.06
C PRO A 84 -14.78 -2.11 -0.30
N VAL A 85 -15.79 -2.61 -1.00
CA VAL A 85 -17.06 -3.01 -0.38
C VAL A 85 -16.83 -4.18 0.56
N MET A 86 -16.06 -5.18 0.14
CA MET A 86 -15.75 -6.33 0.99
C MET A 86 -15.05 -5.90 2.28
N LEU A 87 -14.00 -5.07 2.22
CA LEU A 87 -13.33 -4.56 3.42
C LEU A 87 -14.28 -3.75 4.33
N ALA A 88 -15.23 -3.01 3.75
CA ALA A 88 -16.23 -2.27 4.53
C ALA A 88 -17.20 -3.22 5.25
N LEU A 89 -17.61 -4.31 4.60
CA LEU A 89 -18.40 -5.39 5.23
C LEU A 89 -17.64 -6.10 6.37
N HIS A 90 -16.31 -6.06 6.35
CA HIS A 90 -15.44 -6.52 7.45
C HIS A 90 -15.08 -5.42 8.46
N GLY A 91 -15.76 -4.28 8.40
CA GLY A 91 -15.73 -3.25 9.44
C GLY A 91 -14.72 -2.13 9.24
N PHE A 92 -14.03 -2.02 8.10
CA PHE A 92 -13.13 -0.89 7.82
C PHE A 92 -13.89 0.32 7.24
N ASP A 93 -13.41 1.54 7.48
CA ASP A 93 -13.80 2.69 6.65
C ASP A 93 -12.93 2.70 5.39
N VAL A 94 -13.52 2.44 4.22
CA VAL A 94 -12.76 2.14 3.01
C VAL A 94 -12.93 3.20 1.94
N TYR A 95 -11.82 3.52 1.30
CA TYR A 95 -11.74 4.49 0.22
C TYR A 95 -11.24 3.75 -1.03
N GLY A 96 -12.09 3.64 -2.04
CA GLY A 96 -11.71 3.16 -3.37
C GLY A 96 -11.27 4.36 -4.22
N LEU A 97 -10.08 4.29 -4.81
CA LEU A 97 -9.59 5.30 -5.73
C LEU A 97 -9.44 4.71 -7.12
N ASP A 98 -9.99 5.37 -8.14
CA ASP A 98 -9.76 5.01 -9.53
C ASP A 98 -9.63 6.28 -10.39
N ILE A 99 -8.83 6.21 -11.45
CA ILE A 99 -8.62 7.34 -12.35
C ILE A 99 -9.84 7.58 -13.27
N SER A 100 -10.63 6.54 -13.51
CA SER A 100 -11.82 6.62 -14.36
C SER A 100 -13.04 7.11 -13.59
N ALA A 101 -13.60 8.23 -14.02
CA ALA A 101 -14.90 8.70 -13.53
C ALA A 101 -16.02 7.69 -13.79
N THR A 102 -15.98 7.01 -14.94
CA THR A 102 -16.91 5.92 -15.30
C THR A 102 -16.74 4.73 -14.35
N GLY A 103 -15.51 4.28 -14.10
CA GLY A 103 -15.22 3.22 -13.14
C GLY A 103 -15.72 3.54 -11.73
N VAL A 104 -15.51 4.78 -11.26
CA VAL A 104 -16.00 5.26 -9.96
C VAL A 104 -17.53 5.33 -9.89
N SER A 105 -18.19 5.75 -10.98
CA SER A 105 -19.65 5.71 -11.07
C SER A 105 -20.17 4.27 -10.93
N GLU A 106 -19.54 3.31 -11.61
CA GLU A 106 -19.89 1.89 -11.48
C GLU A 106 -19.62 1.35 -10.08
N ALA A 107 -18.51 1.75 -9.45
CA ALA A 107 -18.20 1.38 -8.06
C ALA A 107 -19.25 1.89 -7.07
N ARG A 108 -19.71 3.13 -7.24
CA ARG A 108 -20.78 3.70 -6.39
C ARG A 108 -22.10 2.96 -6.56
N LYS A 109 -22.47 2.58 -7.79
CA LYS A 109 -23.67 1.78 -8.07
C LYS A 109 -23.58 0.41 -7.40
N TYR A 110 -22.45 -0.27 -7.57
CA TYR A 110 -22.22 -1.57 -6.94
C TYR A 110 -22.27 -1.49 -5.42
N ALA A 111 -21.57 -0.53 -4.82
CA ALA A 111 -21.59 -0.32 -3.37
C ALA A 111 -23.00 -0.05 -2.83
N ALA A 112 -23.82 0.74 -3.54
CA ALA A 112 -25.18 1.07 -3.11
C ALA A 112 -26.08 -0.17 -2.99
N SER A 113 -25.95 -1.16 -3.88
CA SER A 113 -26.71 -2.42 -3.81
C SER A 113 -26.06 -3.41 -2.85
N GLU A 114 -24.75 -3.58 -2.94
CA GLU A 114 -24.03 -4.66 -2.26
C GLU A 114 -23.99 -4.43 -0.75
N MET A 115 -23.85 -3.18 -0.30
CA MET A 115 -23.87 -2.86 1.13
C MET A 115 -25.23 -3.09 1.80
N GLN A 116 -26.33 -3.11 1.02
CA GLN A 116 -27.69 -3.38 1.54
C GLN A 116 -28.00 -4.88 1.59
N SER A 117 -27.52 -5.64 0.61
CA SER A 117 -27.79 -7.07 0.47
C SER A 117 -26.52 -7.81 0.03
N PRO A 118 -25.53 -7.97 0.93
CA PRO A 118 -24.23 -8.53 0.59
C PRO A 118 -24.34 -9.94 0.03
N GLN A 119 -23.64 -10.20 -1.08
CA GLN A 119 -23.53 -11.55 -1.63
C GLN A 119 -22.56 -12.39 -0.80
N GLY A 120 -22.74 -13.71 -0.85
CA GLY A 120 -21.92 -14.66 -0.09
C GLY A 120 -20.44 -14.65 -0.47
N TYR A 121 -20.05 -14.21 -1.68
CA TYR A 121 -18.64 -14.13 -2.08
C TYR A 121 -17.82 -13.13 -1.25
N ASN A 122 -18.47 -12.24 -0.48
CA ASN A 122 -17.77 -11.29 0.38
C ASN A 122 -17.23 -11.95 1.67
N PHE A 123 -17.58 -13.22 1.91
CA PHE A 123 -17.28 -13.95 3.13
C PHE A 123 -16.73 -15.34 2.83
N SER A 124 -15.74 -15.80 3.59
CA SER A 124 -15.11 -17.10 3.32
C SER A 124 -16.10 -18.27 3.47
N SER A 125 -17.05 -18.16 4.40
CA SER A 125 -18.13 -19.13 4.66
C SER A 125 -19.44 -18.83 3.93
N GLY A 126 -19.53 -17.75 3.15
CA GLY A 126 -20.77 -17.31 2.51
C GLY A 126 -21.71 -16.49 3.40
N THR A 127 -21.34 -16.20 4.64
CA THR A 127 -22.19 -15.50 5.62
C THR A 127 -21.42 -14.40 6.33
N ALA A 128 -22.09 -13.29 6.64
CA ALA A 128 -21.49 -12.16 7.34
C ALA A 128 -20.87 -12.57 8.69
N THR A 129 -19.68 -12.04 8.96
CA THR A 129 -18.89 -12.32 10.17
C THR A 129 -19.12 -11.29 11.27
N THR A 130 -19.68 -10.12 10.93
CA THR A 130 -19.96 -9.01 11.85
C THR A 130 -21.20 -8.23 11.42
N ALA A 131 -21.85 -7.57 12.39
CA ALA A 131 -22.90 -6.58 12.13
C ALA A 131 -22.35 -5.14 12.08
N ASP A 132 -21.12 -4.93 12.57
CA ASP A 132 -20.49 -3.61 12.68
C ASP A 132 -19.71 -3.26 11.40
N ILE A 133 -20.44 -3.08 10.31
CA ILE A 133 -19.89 -2.72 9.00
C ILE A 133 -19.39 -1.27 8.99
N GLY A 134 -18.34 -1.01 8.23
CA GLY A 134 -17.80 0.34 8.03
C GLY A 134 -18.38 1.03 6.79
N ASN A 135 -17.87 2.21 6.49
CA ASN A 135 -18.29 3.00 5.34
C ASN A 135 -17.44 2.68 4.10
N VAL A 136 -18.01 2.92 2.91
CA VAL A 136 -17.26 2.85 1.65
C VAL A 136 -17.46 4.13 0.83
N LYS A 137 -16.36 4.72 0.34
CA LYS A 137 -16.37 5.90 -0.53
C LYS A 137 -15.49 5.68 -1.75
N SER A 138 -16.06 5.82 -2.94
CA SER A 138 -15.29 5.80 -4.21
C SER A 138 -14.98 7.20 -4.72
N ILE A 139 -13.71 7.46 -5.05
CA ILE A 139 -13.16 8.76 -5.45
C ILE A 139 -12.54 8.64 -6.84
N ALA A 140 -12.83 9.61 -7.71
CA ALA A 140 -12.20 9.73 -9.01
C ALA A 140 -10.95 10.60 -8.89
N GLY A 141 -9.78 10.04 -9.19
CA GLY A 141 -8.53 10.77 -9.07
C GLY A 141 -7.31 9.98 -9.52
N ASP A 142 -6.26 10.71 -9.88
CA ASP A 142 -4.95 10.13 -10.15
C ASP A 142 -4.26 9.80 -8.82
N PHE A 143 -3.91 8.53 -8.61
CA PHE A 143 -3.17 8.05 -7.44
C PHE A 143 -1.87 8.83 -7.17
N PHE A 144 -1.19 9.27 -8.23
CA PHE A 144 0.06 10.03 -8.12
C PHE A 144 -0.14 11.51 -7.80
N SER A 145 -1.38 12.01 -7.90
CA SER A 145 -1.78 13.35 -7.45
C SER A 145 -2.18 13.34 -5.98
N SER A 146 -2.02 14.47 -5.30
CA SER A 146 -2.53 14.69 -3.94
C SER A 146 -3.95 15.30 -3.93
N ALA A 147 -4.49 15.69 -5.08
CA ALA A 147 -5.75 16.44 -5.16
C ALA A 147 -6.96 15.68 -4.59
N TRP A 148 -6.97 14.35 -4.68
CA TRP A 148 -8.04 13.52 -4.16
C TRP A 148 -7.94 13.30 -2.65
N GLU A 149 -6.79 13.57 -2.02
CA GLU A 149 -6.55 13.21 -0.61
C GLU A 149 -7.50 13.94 0.33
N SER A 150 -7.84 15.20 0.06
CA SER A 150 -8.79 15.98 0.86
C SER A 150 -10.22 15.42 0.83
N GLU A 151 -10.55 14.56 -0.14
CA GLU A 151 -11.83 13.85 -0.15
C GLU A 151 -11.83 12.62 0.76
N ALA A 152 -10.65 12.08 1.10
CA ALA A 152 -10.51 10.87 1.89
C ALA A 152 -10.05 11.15 3.33
N LEU A 153 -9.15 12.11 3.51
CA LEU A 153 -8.39 12.37 4.72
C LEU A 153 -8.48 13.84 5.12
N ARG A 154 -8.54 14.11 6.42
CA ARG A 154 -8.31 15.47 6.95
C ARG A 154 -6.81 15.72 7.06
N ASP A 155 -6.44 17.00 7.25
CA ASP A 155 -5.05 17.40 7.40
C ASP A 155 -4.33 16.59 8.49
N GLY A 156 -3.18 15.99 8.13
CA GLY A 156 -2.36 15.18 9.02
C GLY A 156 -2.84 13.73 9.19
N GLU A 157 -4.01 13.36 8.67
CA GLU A 157 -4.49 11.99 8.70
C GLU A 157 -3.83 11.12 7.63
N LYS A 158 -3.81 9.81 7.88
CA LYS A 158 -3.24 8.77 7.02
C LYS A 158 -4.07 7.51 7.11
N PHE A 159 -3.88 6.61 6.14
CA PHE A 159 -4.51 5.29 6.13
C PHE A 159 -3.84 4.34 7.11
N ASP A 160 -4.63 3.45 7.70
CA ASP A 160 -4.18 2.37 8.55
C ASP A 160 -3.85 1.11 7.72
N LEU A 161 -4.51 0.96 6.56
CA LEU A 161 -4.30 -0.13 5.61
C LEU A 161 -4.35 0.40 4.17
N VAL A 162 -3.48 -0.12 3.31
CA VAL A 162 -3.60 0.00 1.85
C VAL A 162 -3.57 -1.41 1.26
N TYR A 163 -4.51 -1.74 0.38
CA TYR A 163 -4.54 -3.01 -0.33
C TYR A 163 -4.25 -2.79 -1.82
N ASP A 164 -3.16 -3.36 -2.32
CA ASP A 164 -2.81 -3.38 -3.74
C ASP A 164 -3.12 -4.76 -4.33
N TYR A 165 -4.03 -4.79 -5.30
CA TYR A 165 -4.22 -5.94 -6.17
C TYR A 165 -4.54 -5.47 -7.57
N THR A 166 -3.83 -6.03 -8.54
CA THR A 166 -3.89 -5.63 -9.96
C THR A 166 -3.58 -4.15 -10.25
N PHE A 167 -3.09 -3.38 -9.27
CA PHE A 167 -2.75 -1.97 -9.47
C PHE A 167 -1.28 -1.78 -9.83
N LEU A 168 -0.32 -2.28 -9.03
CA LEU A 168 1.10 -2.18 -9.38
C LEU A 168 1.45 -2.86 -10.71
N CYS A 169 0.80 -3.98 -11.05
CA CYS A 169 1.01 -4.62 -12.35
C CYS A 169 0.35 -3.87 -13.51
N ALA A 170 -0.55 -2.92 -13.25
CA ALA A 170 -1.27 -2.14 -14.24
C ALA A 170 -0.63 -0.77 -14.55
N ILE A 171 0.38 -0.36 -13.78
CA ILE A 171 1.13 0.89 -14.00
C ILE A 171 2.41 0.64 -14.82
N HIS A 172 2.79 1.61 -15.64
CA HIS A 172 4.03 1.57 -16.41
C HIS A 172 5.23 1.33 -15.48
N PRO A 173 6.22 0.47 -15.85
CA PRO A 173 7.36 0.17 -14.99
C PRO A 173 8.15 1.39 -14.49
N SER A 174 8.22 2.47 -15.29
CA SER A 174 8.89 3.72 -14.87
C SER A 174 8.20 4.47 -13.72
N LEU A 175 6.97 4.11 -13.35
CA LEU A 175 6.22 4.71 -12.25
C LEU A 175 6.28 3.89 -10.95
N ARG A 176 6.92 2.72 -10.96
CA ARG A 176 6.97 1.79 -9.81
C ARG A 176 7.62 2.39 -8.57
N GLN A 177 8.71 3.14 -8.74
CA GLN A 177 9.34 3.84 -7.62
C GLN A 177 8.39 4.90 -7.02
N LYS A 178 7.74 5.70 -7.86
CA LYS A 178 6.73 6.68 -7.42
C LYS A 178 5.55 6.02 -6.72
N TRP A 179 5.16 4.81 -7.16
CA TRP A 179 4.12 4.03 -6.49
C TRP A 179 4.54 3.66 -5.06
N ALA A 180 5.77 3.19 -4.86
CA ALA A 180 6.27 2.84 -3.53
C ALA A 180 6.35 4.07 -2.60
N GLU A 181 6.79 5.20 -3.15
CA GLU A 181 6.80 6.50 -2.45
C GLU A 181 5.39 6.94 -2.04
N ARG A 182 4.40 6.83 -2.94
CA ARG A 182 2.99 7.15 -2.65
C ARG A 182 2.40 6.22 -1.61
N MET A 183 2.62 4.91 -1.69
CA MET A 183 2.20 3.96 -0.67
C MET A 183 2.77 4.33 0.71
N SER A 184 4.06 4.67 0.74
CA SER A 184 4.74 5.12 1.97
C SER A 184 4.17 6.44 2.50
N HIS A 185 3.81 7.37 1.63
CA HIS A 185 3.25 8.67 2.01
C HIS A 185 1.83 8.57 2.56
N LEU A 186 1.02 7.65 2.04
CA LEU A 186 -0.39 7.51 2.37
C LEU A 186 -0.63 6.72 3.65
N LEU A 187 0.31 5.86 4.05
CA LEU A 187 0.25 5.07 5.29
C LEU A 187 0.87 5.81 6.48
N HIS A 188 0.26 5.65 7.66
CA HIS A 188 0.94 6.03 8.91
C HIS A 188 2.05 5.02 9.25
N PRO A 189 3.07 5.40 10.05
CA PRO A 189 4.03 4.45 10.60
C PRO A 189 3.35 3.32 11.39
N GLY A 190 3.64 2.07 11.06
CA GLY A 190 2.97 0.89 11.59
C GLY A 190 1.72 0.45 10.81
N GLY A 191 1.25 1.25 9.84
CA GLY A 191 0.17 0.88 8.95
C GLY A 191 0.57 -0.26 8.00
N LEU A 192 -0.44 -0.95 7.46
CA LEU A 192 -0.25 -2.16 6.65
C LEU A 192 -0.37 -1.85 5.16
N LEU A 193 0.62 -2.26 4.37
CA LEU A 193 0.50 -2.41 2.93
C LEU A 193 0.35 -3.90 2.61
N VAL A 194 -0.82 -4.28 2.11
CA VAL A 194 -1.14 -5.66 1.74
C VAL A 194 -1.13 -5.76 0.22
N CYS A 195 -0.30 -6.63 -0.32
CA CYS A 195 -0.20 -6.82 -1.76
C CYS A 195 -0.58 -8.25 -2.12
N LEU A 196 -1.57 -8.41 -3.00
CA LEU A 196 -1.77 -9.67 -3.71
C LEU A 196 -0.92 -9.62 -4.98
N GLU A 197 0.28 -10.19 -4.90
CA GLU A 197 1.29 -10.13 -5.93
C GLU A 197 0.88 -10.98 -7.13
N PHE A 198 0.56 -10.31 -8.25
CA PHE A 198 0.11 -10.91 -9.50
C PHE A 198 0.57 -10.05 -10.69
N PRO A 199 0.93 -10.64 -11.84
CA PRO A 199 1.23 -12.04 -12.08
C PRO A 199 2.67 -12.40 -11.69
N MET A 200 2.84 -13.50 -10.96
CA MET A 200 4.17 -14.01 -10.56
C MET A 200 4.77 -15.01 -11.55
N TYR A 201 3.93 -15.60 -12.43
CA TYR A 201 4.36 -16.53 -13.49
C TYR A 201 4.88 -15.82 -14.76
N LYS A 202 4.64 -14.51 -14.90
CA LYS A 202 4.98 -13.76 -16.11
C LYS A 202 6.35 -13.13 -15.96
N GLU A 203 7.23 -13.37 -16.93
CA GLU A 203 8.54 -12.75 -16.98
C GLU A 203 8.42 -11.22 -17.02
N THR A 204 9.25 -10.53 -16.22
CA THR A 204 9.17 -9.07 -16.02
C THR A 204 9.58 -8.27 -17.26
N SER A 205 10.29 -8.89 -18.20
CA SER A 205 10.66 -8.32 -19.51
C SER A 205 9.52 -8.34 -20.53
N LEU A 206 8.44 -9.09 -20.28
CA LEU A 206 7.30 -9.16 -21.21
C LEU A 206 6.37 -7.95 -21.06
N PRO A 207 5.79 -7.46 -22.18
CA PRO A 207 4.95 -6.27 -22.18
C PRO A 207 3.66 -6.49 -21.40
N GLY A 208 3.24 -5.47 -20.65
CA GLY A 208 1.96 -5.41 -19.93
C GLY A 208 1.04 -4.31 -20.49
N PRO A 209 -0.03 -3.94 -19.76
CA PRO A 209 -0.47 -4.54 -18.50
C PRO A 209 -1.20 -5.90 -18.69
N PRO A 210 -1.21 -6.77 -17.67
CA PRO A 210 -0.41 -6.65 -16.45
C PRO A 210 1.07 -6.95 -16.74
N TRP A 211 2.02 -6.17 -16.20
CA TRP A 211 3.45 -6.49 -16.22
C TRP A 211 3.79 -7.56 -15.17
N GLY A 212 4.80 -8.39 -15.42
CA GLY A 212 5.29 -9.35 -14.43
C GLY A 212 5.84 -8.66 -13.18
N LEU A 213 5.60 -9.25 -12.00
CA LEU A 213 5.96 -8.67 -10.70
C LEU A 213 6.94 -9.50 -9.84
N LYS A 214 7.47 -10.62 -10.36
CA LYS A 214 8.41 -11.44 -9.61
C LYS A 214 9.63 -10.62 -9.15
N GLY A 215 9.84 -10.55 -7.83
CA GLY A 215 10.92 -9.79 -7.17
C GLY A 215 10.71 -8.27 -7.10
N VAL A 216 9.66 -7.73 -7.74
CA VAL A 216 9.42 -6.28 -7.85
C VAL A 216 9.02 -5.67 -6.51
N HIS A 217 8.10 -6.29 -5.77
CA HIS A 217 7.66 -5.75 -4.47
C HIS A 217 8.79 -5.68 -3.45
N TRP A 218 9.61 -6.72 -3.35
CA TRP A 218 10.73 -6.75 -2.42
C TRP A 218 11.75 -5.66 -2.73
N ASP A 219 12.10 -5.50 -4.01
CA ASP A 219 13.02 -4.44 -4.43
C ASP A 219 12.48 -3.05 -4.08
N LEU A 220 11.23 -2.76 -4.41
CA LEU A 220 10.61 -1.46 -4.14
C LEU A 220 10.46 -1.16 -2.64
N LEU A 221 9.93 -2.11 -1.89
CA LEU A 221 9.42 -1.86 -0.54
C LEU A 221 10.46 -2.12 0.54
N ALA A 222 11.23 -3.21 0.41
CA ALA A 222 12.24 -3.60 1.38
C ALA A 222 13.62 -3.03 1.03
N ARG A 223 14.09 -3.15 -0.23
CA ARG A 223 15.40 -2.60 -0.63
C ARG A 223 15.36 -1.07 -0.83
N GLY A 224 14.21 -0.53 -1.27
CA GLY A 224 14.10 0.88 -1.67
C GLY A 224 14.64 1.14 -3.08
N GLY A 225 14.59 0.12 -3.94
CA GLY A 225 15.02 0.18 -5.33
C GLY A 225 13.98 0.81 -6.27
N ASP A 226 14.14 0.57 -7.57
CA ASP A 226 13.28 1.13 -8.63
C ASP A 226 12.26 0.13 -9.17
N GLY A 227 12.29 -1.12 -8.72
CA GLY A 227 11.44 -2.20 -9.20
C GLY A 227 11.82 -2.69 -10.60
N ILE A 228 13.07 -2.44 -11.02
CA ILE A 228 13.61 -2.81 -12.34
C ILE A 228 14.97 -3.50 -12.21
N ARG A 229 15.97 -2.88 -11.54
CA ARG A 229 17.38 -3.33 -11.66
C ARG A 229 17.69 -4.59 -10.86
N ASN A 230 17.24 -4.66 -9.60
CA ASN A 230 17.68 -5.70 -8.67
C ASN A 230 16.60 -6.77 -8.43
N ILE A 231 15.57 -6.82 -9.27
CA ILE A 231 14.41 -7.71 -9.09
C ILE A 231 14.74 -9.20 -9.27
N ALA A 232 15.88 -9.51 -9.88
CA ALA A 232 16.37 -10.88 -10.05
C ALA A 232 17.26 -11.36 -8.89
N GLU A 233 17.69 -10.44 -8.01
CA GLU A 233 18.53 -10.78 -6.86
C GLU A 233 17.71 -11.51 -5.80
N GLU A 234 18.31 -12.53 -5.19
CA GLU A 234 17.69 -13.27 -4.08
C GLU A 234 17.32 -12.33 -2.93
N GLU A 235 16.14 -12.53 -2.37
CA GLU A 235 15.65 -11.75 -1.24
C GLU A 235 16.55 -11.94 -0.01
N GLU A 236 16.86 -10.85 0.67
CA GLU A 236 17.68 -10.86 1.86
C GLU A 236 16.99 -11.60 3.01
N ASP A 237 17.77 -12.38 3.77
CA ASP A 237 17.31 -12.94 5.04
C ASP A 237 16.95 -11.84 6.05
N ASN A 238 16.25 -12.22 7.13
CA ASN A 238 15.76 -11.26 8.13
C ASN A 238 16.86 -10.35 8.72
N ALA A 239 18.08 -10.85 8.90
CA ALA A 239 19.17 -10.08 9.52
C ALA A 239 19.73 -9.03 8.56
N LYS A 240 19.83 -9.35 7.27
CA LYS A 240 20.24 -8.41 6.23
C LYS A 240 19.12 -7.45 5.86
N ALA A 241 17.88 -7.93 5.81
CA ALA A 241 16.69 -7.14 5.51
C ALA A 241 16.51 -5.96 6.48
N ALA A 242 16.88 -6.13 7.75
CA ALA A 242 16.83 -5.08 8.77
C ALA A 242 17.75 -3.87 8.47
N LYS A 243 18.73 -4.02 7.58
CA LYS A 243 19.69 -2.97 7.18
C LYS A 243 19.34 -2.31 5.85
N LEU A 244 18.27 -2.78 5.19
CA LEU A 244 17.84 -2.22 3.92
C LEU A 244 17.21 -0.84 4.11
N LYS A 245 17.23 -0.05 3.03
CA LYS A 245 16.82 1.36 3.06
C LYS A 245 15.34 1.56 2.68
N GLY A 246 14.63 0.49 2.35
CA GLY A 246 13.23 0.54 1.98
C GLY A 246 12.36 0.99 3.14
N GLN A 247 11.23 1.55 2.76
CA GLN A 247 10.31 2.23 3.66
C GLN A 247 9.37 1.27 4.42
N PHE A 248 9.49 -0.03 4.14
CA PHE A 248 8.62 -1.08 4.60
C PHE A 248 9.39 -2.33 5.02
N ARG A 249 8.87 -3.05 6.00
CA ARG A 249 9.34 -4.38 6.37
C ARG A 249 8.25 -5.40 6.08
N ARG A 250 8.59 -6.48 5.36
CA ARG A 250 7.65 -7.58 5.14
C ARG A 250 7.46 -8.35 6.43
N ALA A 251 6.23 -8.37 6.94
CA ALA A 251 5.85 -9.15 8.12
C ALA A 251 5.42 -10.57 7.73
N GLN A 252 4.75 -10.73 6.59
CA GLN A 252 4.32 -12.04 6.09
C GLN A 252 4.47 -12.11 4.58
N TYR A 253 4.74 -13.33 4.09
CA TYR A 253 4.76 -13.67 2.68
C TYR A 253 4.35 -15.13 2.53
N PHE A 254 3.19 -15.37 1.93
CA PHE A 254 2.64 -16.72 1.81
C PHE A 254 1.80 -16.88 0.56
N LYS A 255 1.68 -18.13 0.10
CA LYS A 255 0.79 -18.47 -0.99
C LYS A 255 -0.64 -18.61 -0.45
N PRO A 256 -1.62 -17.83 -0.94
CA PRO A 256 -3.00 -17.99 -0.50
C PRO A 256 -3.55 -19.36 -0.95
N THR A 257 -4.40 -19.95 -0.11
CA THR A 257 -5.05 -21.25 -0.39
C THR A 257 -5.96 -21.17 -1.62
N ARG A 258 -6.61 -20.03 -1.82
CA ARG A 258 -7.52 -19.75 -2.93
C ARG A 258 -7.15 -18.40 -3.55
N SER A 259 -7.20 -18.31 -4.87
CA SER A 259 -7.05 -17.06 -5.63
C SER A 259 -7.75 -17.20 -6.98
N TYR A 260 -7.73 -16.16 -7.81
CA TYR A 260 -8.30 -16.20 -9.15
C TYR A 260 -7.53 -17.16 -10.08
N PRO A 261 -8.23 -17.85 -11.01
CA PRO A 261 -7.58 -18.71 -12.00
C PRO A 261 -6.52 -17.99 -12.84
N SER A 262 -6.67 -16.68 -13.06
CA SER A 262 -5.69 -15.86 -13.77
C SER A 262 -4.31 -15.91 -13.15
N GLY A 263 -4.21 -16.07 -11.83
CA GLY A 263 -2.95 -16.19 -11.10
C GLY A 263 -2.18 -17.48 -11.34
N LYS A 264 -2.81 -18.47 -12.00
CA LYS A 264 -2.24 -19.78 -12.33
C LYS A 264 -1.63 -20.50 -11.12
N GLY A 265 -2.17 -20.23 -9.92
CA GLY A 265 -1.65 -20.77 -8.66
C GLY A 265 -0.25 -20.28 -8.30
N THR A 266 0.17 -19.11 -8.81
CA THR A 266 1.47 -18.49 -8.47
C THR A 266 1.35 -17.21 -7.67
N ASP A 267 0.13 -16.70 -7.47
CA ASP A 267 -0.10 -15.51 -6.65
C ASP A 267 0.47 -15.71 -5.25
N MET A 268 0.98 -14.62 -4.70
CA MET A 268 1.51 -14.56 -3.34
C MET A 268 0.87 -13.39 -2.62
N LEU A 269 0.54 -13.55 -1.35
CA LEU A 269 0.08 -12.46 -0.51
C LEU A 269 1.23 -12.02 0.39
N SER A 270 1.57 -10.75 0.33
CA SER A 270 2.55 -10.11 1.19
C SER A 270 1.89 -9.06 2.07
N ILE A 271 2.30 -9.04 3.34
CA ILE A 271 1.89 -8.03 4.32
C ILE A 271 3.15 -7.28 4.73
N TYR A 272 3.21 -6.02 4.35
CA TYR A 272 4.28 -5.09 4.70
C TYR A 272 3.80 -4.15 5.79
N VAL A 273 4.68 -3.84 6.73
CA VAL A 273 4.47 -2.83 7.77
C VAL A 273 5.27 -1.60 7.39
N LYS A 274 4.60 -0.45 7.34
CA LYS A 274 5.25 0.84 7.11
C LYS A 274 6.20 1.15 8.27
N MET A 275 7.49 1.31 7.97
CA MET A 275 8.49 1.60 8.99
C MET A 275 8.39 3.06 9.44
N LEU A 276 8.63 3.30 10.74
CA LEU A 276 8.86 4.64 11.24
C LEU A 276 10.25 5.07 10.78
N HIS A 277 10.33 5.96 9.80
CA HIS A 277 11.59 6.62 9.47
C HIS A 277 11.86 7.67 10.54
N ILE A 278 12.58 7.28 11.59
CA ILE A 278 13.16 8.21 12.57
C ILE A 278 14.40 8.89 11.95
N ALA A 279 14.32 9.32 10.69
CA ALA A 279 15.41 9.98 10.00
C ALA A 279 15.49 11.49 10.32
N ASN A 280 14.60 12.02 11.16
CA ASN A 280 14.63 13.43 11.58
C ASN A 280 14.29 13.70 13.06
N GLU A 281 13.97 12.69 13.88
CA GLU A 281 13.71 12.91 15.32
C GLU A 281 14.90 12.55 16.22
N TYR A 282 15.86 11.74 15.77
CA TYR A 282 17.11 11.54 16.53
C TYR A 282 18.06 12.75 16.40
N ALA A 283 17.90 13.61 15.39
CA ALA A 283 18.72 14.81 15.22
C ALA A 283 18.25 16.00 16.08
N SER A 284 17.12 15.89 16.79
CA SER A 284 16.54 17.00 17.57
C SER A 284 16.57 16.79 19.09
N LEU A 285 17.15 15.68 19.58
CA LEU A 285 17.31 15.42 21.01
C LEU A 285 18.79 15.47 21.38
N ILE A 286 19.32 16.68 21.53
CA ILE A 286 20.55 16.94 22.27
C ILE A 286 20.13 17.69 23.54
N THR A 287 20.49 17.16 24.70
CA THR A 287 20.30 17.87 25.97
C THR A 287 21.22 19.09 26.01
N TYR A 288 20.63 20.29 25.99
CA TYR A 288 21.39 21.51 26.30
C TYR A 288 21.77 21.46 27.80
N PRO A 289 23.00 21.81 28.20
CA PRO A 289 23.33 21.92 29.62
C PRO A 289 22.41 22.98 30.25
N VAL A 290 21.59 22.55 31.22
CA VAL A 290 20.58 23.38 31.90
C VAL A 290 21.23 24.59 32.59
N ASP A 291 22.52 24.51 32.89
CA ASP A 291 23.30 25.52 33.59
C ASP A 291 24.09 26.47 32.67
N ASN A 292 24.07 26.28 31.34
CA ASN A 292 24.80 27.15 30.40
C ASN A 292 24.19 27.19 28.98
N LEU A 293 23.17 28.03 28.81
CA LEU A 293 22.43 28.24 27.55
C LEU A 293 23.23 28.91 26.41
N THR A 294 24.53 29.21 26.62
CA THR A 294 25.39 29.84 25.60
C THR A 294 26.57 28.97 25.15
N ALA A 295 26.78 27.82 25.79
CA ALA A 295 27.74 26.85 25.31
C ALA A 295 27.17 26.14 24.08
N GLY A 296 27.81 26.30 22.92
CA GLY A 296 27.48 25.52 21.72
C GLY A 296 27.61 24.01 21.95
N LEU A 297 27.07 23.23 21.01
CA LEU A 297 26.96 21.77 21.06
C LEU A 297 28.28 21.09 21.48
N ASP A 298 28.24 20.22 22.50
CA ASP A 298 29.33 19.29 22.83
C ASP A 298 29.04 17.92 22.17
N PRO A 299 29.76 17.53 21.09
CA PRO A 299 29.52 16.29 20.39
C PRO A 299 29.95 15.02 21.15
N ALA A 300 30.62 15.15 22.31
CA ALA A 300 31.27 14.02 22.99
C ALA A 300 30.40 13.33 24.07
N ALA A 301 29.20 13.84 24.36
CA ALA A 301 28.45 13.45 25.57
C ALA A 301 27.43 12.31 25.42
N VAL A 302 27.32 11.65 24.26
CA VAL A 302 26.42 10.49 24.11
C VAL A 302 27.25 9.20 24.12
N PHE A 303 27.31 8.52 25.26
CA PHE A 303 27.92 7.21 25.36
C PHE A 303 26.92 6.11 24.99
N GLU A 304 27.43 5.07 24.33
CA GLU A 304 26.71 3.89 23.84
C GLU A 304 25.89 3.16 24.93
N GLY A 305 26.24 3.33 26.20
CA GLY A 305 25.53 2.73 27.35
C GLY A 305 24.21 3.39 27.73
N ASP A 306 23.96 4.66 27.35
CA ASP A 306 22.69 5.34 27.66
C ASP A 306 21.53 4.84 26.78
N LEU A 307 21.85 4.19 25.66
CA LEU A 307 20.87 3.64 24.71
C LEU A 307 20.43 2.22 25.06
N THR A 308 21.16 1.49 25.92
CA THR A 308 20.91 0.06 26.14
C THR A 308 20.04 -0.26 27.34
N ASP A 309 20.04 0.54 28.41
CA ASP A 309 19.52 0.03 29.69
C ASP A 309 18.25 0.66 30.27
N TRP A 310 17.77 1.85 29.87
CA TRP A 310 16.63 2.48 30.60
C TRP A 310 15.58 3.25 29.80
N ILE A 311 15.56 3.20 28.46
CA ILE A 311 14.49 3.84 27.68
C ILE A 311 13.60 2.78 27.04
N CYS A 312 12.38 2.66 27.56
CA CYS A 312 11.30 1.90 26.93
C CYS A 312 11.05 2.45 25.51
N PRO A 313 11.19 1.64 24.44
CA PRO A 313 11.05 2.11 23.05
C PRO A 313 9.65 2.63 22.70
N THR A 314 8.67 2.48 23.61
CA THR A 314 7.26 2.83 23.40
C THR A 314 6.82 4.10 24.13
N ALA A 315 7.74 4.79 24.81
CA ALA A 315 7.43 6.04 25.49
C ALA A 315 7.86 7.22 24.62
N ASN A 316 6.89 7.83 23.94
CA ASN A 316 7.09 9.03 23.14
C ASN A 316 7.71 10.14 24.03
N SER A 317 9.03 10.35 23.92
CA SER A 317 9.81 11.19 24.85
C SER A 317 9.27 12.63 24.94
N THR A 318 8.73 13.16 23.85
CA THR A 318 8.09 14.49 23.81
C THR A 318 6.85 14.58 24.71
N ILE A 319 6.02 13.53 24.77
CA ILE A 319 4.81 13.52 25.62
C ILE A 319 5.20 13.45 27.10
N LEU A 320 6.21 12.63 27.43
CA LEU A 320 6.72 12.51 28.79
C LEU A 320 7.38 13.81 29.27
N CYS A 321 8.19 14.46 28.43
CA CYS A 321 8.82 15.74 28.75
C CYS A 321 7.78 16.85 28.96
N ASN A 322 6.72 16.91 28.12
CA ASN A 322 5.63 17.87 28.29
C ASN A 322 4.82 17.62 29.58
N GLN A 323 4.61 16.35 29.98
CA GLN A 323 3.95 16.01 31.25
C GLN A 323 4.78 16.39 32.48
N GLN A 324 6.11 16.46 32.34
CA GLN A 324 7.04 16.84 33.41
C GLN A 324 7.43 18.32 33.37
N ASN A 325 6.79 19.13 32.52
CA ASN A 325 7.07 20.55 32.37
C ASN A 325 8.53 20.86 31.95
N ILE A 326 9.17 19.90 31.25
CA ILE A 326 10.53 20.05 30.70
C ILE A 326 10.40 20.72 29.33
N PRO A 327 11.00 21.90 29.09
CA PRO A 327 10.88 22.61 27.81
C PRO A 327 11.50 21.79 26.67
N VAL A 328 10.75 21.58 25.59
CA VAL A 328 11.23 20.94 24.36
C VAL A 328 11.18 21.96 23.22
N TYR A 329 12.34 22.34 22.68
CA TYR A 329 12.41 23.25 21.54
C TYR A 329 12.59 22.47 20.24
N ARG A 330 11.73 22.75 19.24
CA ARG A 330 11.87 22.20 17.89
C ARG A 330 12.69 23.18 17.05
N HIS A 331 13.84 22.74 16.54
CA HIS A 331 14.55 23.49 15.50
C HIS A 331 13.98 23.08 14.13
N GLN A 332 13.43 24.04 13.38
CA GLN A 332 13.03 23.84 12.00
C GLN A 332 14.19 24.35 11.14
N ASN A 333 14.96 23.46 10.52
CA ASN A 333 15.97 23.89 9.56
C ASN A 333 15.25 24.42 8.32
N ALA A 334 15.20 25.75 8.17
CA ALA A 334 15.05 26.37 6.87
C ALA A 334 16.38 26.13 6.15
N GLY A 335 16.36 25.27 5.13
CA GLY A 335 17.55 24.95 4.34
C GLY A 335 18.02 26.18 3.54
N ASP A 336 19.33 26.35 3.48
CA ASP A 336 20.01 27.15 2.45
C ASP A 336 20.28 26.29 1.20
#